data_AF-A0A519CG85-F1
#
_entry.id   AF-A0A519CG85-F1
#
_cell.length_a   1.000
_cell.length_b   1.000
_cell.length_c   1.000
_cell.angle_alpha   90.00
_cell.angle_beta   90.00
_cell.angle_gamma   90.00
#
_symmetry.space_group_name_H-M   'P 1'
#
loop_
_entity.id
_entity.type
_entity.pdbx_description
1 polymer ?
#
loop_
_entity_poly.entity_id
_entity_poly.type
_entity_poly.pdbx_seq_one_letter_code
_entity_poly.pdbx_strand_id
1 'polypeptide(L)'
;MGFGKTFIKRRWFDGRTGTTVYLLFALTLMNFILISYRFLIEGSPLFANLVSDLTIFSIIFIVTYIPISILIGYWHRKTQWKVELAIKMMENPVNAKMFRTILDVQTGKASDEEIKEFRTFLMKIESK
;
A
#
# COMPACT_ATOMS: atom_id res chain seq x y z
N MET A 1 6.06 0.00 -31.03
CA MET A 1 5.35 -0.04 -29.73
C MET A 1 3.90 0.38 -29.95
N GLY A 2 2.93 -0.52 -29.84
CA GLY A 2 1.52 -0.17 -30.05
C GLY A 2 0.99 0.63 -28.86
N PHE A 3 0.94 1.95 -28.98
CA PHE A 3 0.51 2.88 -27.93
C PHE A 3 -0.85 2.51 -27.28
N GLY A 4 -1.78 1.91 -28.04
CA GLY A 4 -3.09 1.51 -27.53
C GLY A 4 -3.10 0.39 -26.48
N LYS A 5 -2.22 -0.63 -26.60
CA LYS A 5 -2.16 -1.75 -25.63
C LYS A 5 -1.57 -1.32 -24.29
N THR A 6 -0.62 -0.37 -24.30
CA THR A 6 -0.03 0.18 -23.07
C THR A 6 -0.99 1.15 -22.38
N PHE A 7 -1.74 1.96 -23.15
CA PHE A 7 -2.72 2.89 -22.60
C PHE A 7 -3.84 2.20 -21.82
N ILE A 8 -4.47 1.16 -22.40
CA ILE A 8 -5.56 0.43 -21.73
C ILE A 8 -5.06 -0.25 -20.45
N LYS A 9 -3.88 -0.87 -20.49
CA LYS A 9 -3.27 -1.51 -19.30
C LYS A 9 -2.99 -0.49 -18.20
N ARG A 10 -2.48 0.70 -18.55
CA ARG A 10 -2.27 1.80 -17.59
C ARG A 10 -3.60 2.27 -17.00
N ARG A 11 -4.61 2.55 -17.82
CA ARG A 11 -5.94 2.96 -17.32
C ARG A 11 -6.62 1.90 -16.46
N TRP A 12 -6.48 0.63 -16.81
CA TRP A 12 -6.97 -0.47 -15.98
C TRP A 12 -6.25 -0.52 -14.62
N PHE A 13 -4.92 -0.37 -14.63
CA PHE A 13 -4.14 -0.30 -13.40
C PHE A 13 -4.51 0.92 -12.55
N ASP A 14 -4.65 2.09 -13.16
CA ASP A 14 -5.06 3.34 -12.49
C ASP A 14 -6.45 3.17 -11.86
N GLY A 15 -7.41 2.61 -12.60
CA GLY A 15 -8.75 2.32 -12.12
C GLY A 15 -8.74 1.32 -10.96
N ARG A 16 -8.03 0.19 -11.09
CA ARG A 16 -7.91 -0.79 -10.01
C ARG A 16 -7.28 -0.18 -8.77
N THR A 17 -6.25 0.64 -8.94
CA THR A 17 -5.56 1.31 -7.83
C THR A 17 -6.49 2.32 -7.17
N GLY A 18 -7.19 3.14 -7.94
CA GLY A 18 -8.19 4.08 -7.42
C GLY A 18 -9.29 3.39 -6.63
N THR A 19 -9.83 2.28 -7.17
CA THR A 19 -10.82 1.47 -6.48
C THR A 19 -10.27 0.85 -5.20
N THR A 20 -9.09 0.24 -5.25
CA THR A 20 -8.54 -0.52 -4.12
C THR A 20 -8.07 0.39 -2.99
N VAL A 21 -7.46 1.53 -3.32
CA VAL A 21 -6.85 2.42 -2.33
C VAL A 21 -7.87 3.42 -1.77
N TYR A 22 -8.70 4.03 -2.62
CA TYR A 22 -9.56 5.14 -2.20
C TYR A 22 -11.03 4.75 -2.07
N LEU A 23 -11.61 4.12 -3.11
CA LEU A 23 -13.05 3.83 -3.10
C LEU A 23 -13.39 2.74 -2.09
N LEU A 24 -12.62 1.66 -2.02
CA LEU A 24 -12.82 0.60 -1.01
C LEU A 24 -12.58 1.15 0.39
N PHE A 25 -11.57 1.99 0.60
CA PHE A 25 -11.36 2.62 1.90
C PHE A 25 -12.59 3.42 2.36
N ALA A 26 -13.12 4.29 1.50
CA ALA A 26 -14.32 5.07 1.80
C ALA A 26 -15.55 4.17 2.03
N LEU A 27 -15.77 3.19 1.16
CA LEU A 27 -16.88 2.25 1.25
C LEU A 27 -16.82 1.41 2.53
N THR A 28 -15.65 0.88 2.88
CA THR A 28 -15.43 0.12 4.10
C THR A 28 -15.64 0.99 5.33
N LEU A 29 -15.17 2.24 5.32
CA LEU A 29 -15.39 3.18 6.43
C LEU A 29 -16.88 3.50 6.61
N MET A 30 -17.59 3.79 5.52
CA MET A 30 -19.04 4.01 5.55
C MET A 30 -19.78 2.78 6.07
N ASN A 31 -19.46 1.60 5.55
CA ASN A 31 -20.07 0.35 6.01
C ASN A 31 -19.78 0.08 7.48
N PHE A 32 -18.56 0.37 7.93
CA PHE A 32 -18.18 0.22 9.32
C PHE A 32 -19.01 1.14 10.23
N ILE A 33 -19.20 2.41 9.84
CA ILE A 33 -20.05 3.36 10.55
C ILE A 33 -21.49 2.85 10.61
N LEU A 34 -22.07 2.44 9.48
CA LEU A 34 -23.45 1.98 9.39
C LEU A 34 -23.71 0.72 10.21
N ILE A 35 -22.84 -0.28 10.09
CA ILE A 35 -22.94 -1.54 10.84
C ILE A 35 -22.75 -1.29 12.33
N SER A 36 -21.74 -0.50 12.71
CA SER A 36 -21.49 -0.16 14.11
C SER A 36 -22.68 0.59 14.70
N TYR A 37 -23.23 1.56 13.99
CA TYR A 37 -24.41 2.27 14.45
C TYR A 37 -25.61 1.34 14.64
N ARG A 38 -25.95 0.55 13.62
CA ARG A 38 -27.13 -0.33 13.66
C ARG A 38 -27.04 -1.41 14.74
N PHE A 39 -25.88 -2.03 14.93
CA PHE A 39 -25.75 -3.15 15.86
C PHE A 39 -25.29 -2.73 17.26
N LEU A 40 -24.40 -1.74 17.38
CA LEU A 40 -23.86 -1.32 18.67
C LEU A 40 -24.72 -0.24 19.32
N ILE A 41 -25.22 0.72 18.54
CA ILE A 41 -25.91 1.90 19.08
C ILE A 41 -27.40 1.66 19.17
N GLU A 42 -28.07 1.37 18.04
CA GLU A 42 -29.51 1.09 18.04
C GLU A 42 -29.84 -0.26 18.70
N GLY A 43 -28.96 -1.25 18.55
CA GLY A 43 -29.14 -2.59 19.10
C GLY A 43 -28.93 -2.70 20.61
N SER A 44 -28.41 -1.67 21.28
CA SER A 44 -28.08 -1.71 22.71
C SER A 44 -28.82 -0.63 23.51
N PRO A 45 -29.57 -0.99 24.57
CA PRO A 45 -30.27 -0.03 25.42
C PRO A 45 -29.35 1.00 26.10
N LEU A 46 -28.07 0.65 26.31
CA LEU A 46 -27.08 1.52 26.95
C LEU A 46 -26.66 2.68 26.03
N PHE A 47 -26.52 2.43 24.74
CA PHE A 47 -26.01 3.40 23.78
C PHE A 47 -27.13 4.16 23.04
N ALA A 48 -28.31 3.55 22.92
CA ALA A 48 -29.49 4.17 22.30
C ALA A 48 -29.86 5.51 22.96
N ASN A 49 -29.63 5.65 24.27
CA ASN A 49 -29.91 6.87 25.03
C ASN A 49 -28.82 7.95 24.91
N LEU A 50 -27.62 7.59 24.42
CA LEU A 50 -26.47 8.52 24.34
C LEU A 50 -26.45 9.24 22.99
N VAL A 51 -26.63 8.51 21.88
CA VAL A 51 -26.58 9.07 20.52
C VAL A 51 -27.54 8.30 19.62
N SER A 52 -28.77 8.79 19.48
CA SER A 52 -29.81 8.16 18.64
C SER A 52 -29.86 8.66 17.20
N ASP A 53 -28.92 9.54 16.82
CA ASP A 53 -28.84 10.10 15.48
C ASP A 53 -27.56 9.61 14.76
N LEU A 54 -27.76 8.97 13.60
CA LEU A 54 -26.68 8.41 12.78
C LEU A 54 -25.68 9.48 12.33
N THR A 55 -26.16 10.69 12.02
CA THR A 55 -25.30 11.80 11.56
C THR A 55 -24.38 12.25 12.68
N ILE A 56 -24.92 12.46 13.88
CA ILE A 56 -24.14 12.85 15.06
C ILE A 56 -23.12 11.76 15.41
N PHE A 57 -23.53 10.49 15.42
CA PHE A 57 -22.62 9.37 15.63
C PHE A 57 -21.48 9.35 14.59
N SER A 58 -21.81 9.54 13.31
CA SER A 58 -20.84 9.54 12.21
C SER A 58 -19.80 10.65 12.37
N ILE A 59 -20.22 11.86 12.77
CA ILE A 59 -19.32 12.99 13.00
C ILE A 59 -18.36 12.70 14.16
N ILE A 60 -18.90 12.24 15.31
CA ILE A 60 -18.08 11.89 16.48
C ILE A 60 -17.10 10.78 16.12
N PHE A 61 -17.57 9.76 15.40
CA PHE A 61 -16.75 8.65 14.94
C PHE A 61 -15.61 9.14 14.05
N ILE A 62 -15.87 9.96 13.03
CA ILE A 62 -14.83 10.46 12.11
C ILE A 62 -13.80 11.31 12.85
N VAL A 63 -14.25 12.22 13.72
CA VAL A 63 -13.39 13.12 14.49
C VAL A 63 -12.48 12.36 15.44
N THR A 64 -12.92 11.22 15.98
CA THR A 64 -12.11 10.39 16.88
C THR A 64 -11.26 9.36 16.13
N TYR A 65 -11.83 8.74 15.09
CA TYR A 65 -11.19 7.71 14.28
C TYR A 65 -9.98 8.25 13.52
N ILE A 66 -10.07 9.44 12.90
CA ILE A 66 -8.97 10.00 12.11
C ILE A 66 -7.71 10.19 12.97
N PRO A 67 -7.74 10.91 14.12
CA PRO A 67 -6.58 11.03 14.99
C PRO A 67 -6.02 9.69 15.46
N ILE A 68 -6.88 8.76 15.90
CA ILE A 68 -6.45 7.43 16.36
C ILE A 68 -5.75 6.68 15.23
N SER A 69 -6.30 6.72 14.01
CA SER A 69 -5.69 6.07 12.84
C SER A 69 -4.32 6.64 12.51
N ILE A 70 -4.14 7.97 12.63
CA ILE A 70 -2.85 8.65 12.44
C ILE A 70 -1.85 8.20 13.50
N LEU A 71 -2.26 8.12 14.77
CA LEU A 71 -1.39 7.68 15.87
C LEU A 71 -0.91 6.24 15.69
N ILE A 72 -1.83 5.32 15.36
CA ILE A 72 -1.50 3.92 15.08
C ILE A 72 -0.57 3.83 13.87
N GLY A 73 -0.87 4.55 12.78
CA GLY A 73 -0.04 4.59 11.59
C GLY A 73 1.36 5.14 11.86
N TYR A 74 1.48 6.19 12.68
CA TYR A 74 2.76 6.75 13.10
C TYR A 74 3.57 5.75 13.91
N TRP A 75 2.95 5.09 14.89
CA TRP A 75 3.58 4.05 15.69
C TRP A 75 4.08 2.89 14.81
N HIS A 76 3.24 2.40 13.91
CA HIS A 76 3.59 1.34 12.97
C HIS A 76 4.77 1.73 12.07
N ARG A 77 4.77 2.97 11.53
CA ARG A 77 5.88 3.51 10.73
C ARG A 77 7.21 3.51 11.48
N LYS A 78 7.19 3.79 12.79
CA LYS A 78 8.39 3.86 13.62
C LYS A 78 8.93 2.49 14.03
N THR A 79 8.05 1.50 14.17
CA THR A 79 8.37 0.19 14.75
C THR A 79 8.53 -0.90 13.70
N GLN A 80 7.49 -1.16 12.91
CA GLN A 80 7.40 -2.34 12.05
C GLN A 80 7.89 -2.08 10.62
N TRP A 81 7.71 -0.86 10.12
CA TRP A 81 7.98 -0.54 8.71
C TRP A 81 9.39 -0.90 8.24
N LYS A 82 10.40 -0.72 9.10
CA LYS A 82 11.79 -1.07 8.75
C LYS A 82 11.98 -2.56 8.51
N VAL A 83 11.34 -3.39 9.33
CA VAL A 83 11.43 -4.86 9.25
C VAL A 83 10.72 -5.35 7.99
N GLU A 84 9.50 -4.85 7.74
CA GLU A 84 8.74 -5.20 6.54
C GLU A 84 9.45 -4.81 5.25
N LEU A 85 10.05 -3.61 5.22
CA LEU A 85 10.81 -3.15 4.06
C LEU A 85 12.04 -4.02 3.83
N ALA A 86 12.76 -4.41 4.89
CA ALA A 86 13.90 -5.29 4.79
C ALA A 86 13.51 -6.67 4.23
N ILE A 87 12.42 -7.27 4.73
CA ILE A 87 11.91 -8.56 4.22
C ILE A 87 11.58 -8.45 2.73
N LYS A 88 10.81 -7.43 2.33
CA LYS A 88 10.47 -7.21 0.91
C LYS A 88 11.69 -6.99 0.02
N MET A 89 12.72 -6.31 0.52
CA MET A 89 13.97 -6.12 -0.22
C MET A 89 14.74 -7.42 -0.38
N MET A 90 14.80 -8.26 0.66
CA MET A 90 15.45 -9.58 0.63
C MET A 90 14.71 -10.58 -0.26
N GLU A 91 13.37 -10.52 -0.30
CA GLU A 91 12.55 -11.36 -1.17
C GLU A 91 12.69 -11.03 -2.65
N ASN A 92 13.14 -9.81 -3.00
CA ASN A 92 13.19 -9.38 -4.39
C ASN A 92 14.44 -9.94 -5.11
N PRO A 93 14.28 -10.90 -6.03
CA PRO A 93 15.41 -11.55 -6.70
C PRO A 93 16.19 -10.58 -7.62
N VAL A 94 15.55 -9.52 -8.11
CA VAL A 94 16.21 -8.50 -8.94
C VAL A 94 17.16 -7.67 -8.09
N ASN A 95 16.75 -7.28 -6.87
CA ASN A 95 17.61 -6.57 -5.94
C ASN A 95 18.81 -7.44 -5.54
N ALA A 96 18.56 -8.72 -5.24
CA ALA A 96 19.63 -9.67 -4.92
C ALA A 96 20.65 -9.80 -6.08
N LYS A 97 20.17 -9.97 -7.33
CA LYS A 97 21.04 -10.02 -8.52
C LYS A 97 21.84 -8.72 -8.69
N MET A 98 21.20 -7.57 -8.49
CA MET A 98 21.85 -6.26 -8.60
C MET A 98 22.97 -6.10 -7.57
N PHE A 99 22.70 -6.37 -6.28
CA PHE A 99 23.73 -6.26 -5.24
C PHE A 99 24.88 -7.26 -5.44
N ARG A 100 24.58 -8.50 -5.84
CA ARG A 100 25.61 -9.50 -6.15
C ARG A 100 26.54 -9.03 -7.26
N THR A 101 25.98 -8.62 -8.40
CA THR A 101 26.79 -8.20 -9.55
C THR A 101 27.63 -6.94 -9.24
N ILE A 102 27.11 -5.99 -8.44
CA ILE A 102 27.90 -4.83 -7.99
C ILE A 102 29.12 -5.27 -7.15
N LEU A 103 28.93 -6.23 -6.23
CA LEU A 103 30.02 -6.77 -5.41
C LEU A 103 31.06 -7.54 -6.26
N ASP A 104 30.61 -8.34 -7.21
CA ASP A 104 31.49 -9.11 -8.10
C ASP A 104 32.33 -8.18 -8.99
N VAL A 105 31.76 -7.05 -9.43
CA VAL A 105 32.49 -6.00 -10.17
C VAL A 105 33.54 -5.33 -9.28
N GLN A 106 33.20 -4.94 -8.05
CA GLN A 106 34.15 -4.30 -7.14
C GLN A 106 35.30 -5.23 -6.71
N THR A 107 35.01 -6.52 -6.56
CA THR A 107 36.01 -7.52 -6.15
C THR A 107 36.84 -8.06 -7.32
N GLY A 108 36.59 -7.60 -8.55
CA GLY A 108 37.28 -8.07 -9.76
C GLY A 108 36.96 -9.52 -10.14
N LYS A 109 35.88 -10.08 -9.61
CA LYS A 109 35.42 -11.45 -9.88
C LYS A 109 34.44 -11.53 -11.05
N ALA A 110 33.76 -10.43 -11.37
CA ALA A 110 32.83 -10.37 -12.49
C ALA A 110 33.59 -10.42 -13.83
N SER A 111 33.11 -11.23 -14.76
CA SER A 111 33.61 -11.22 -16.14
C SER A 111 33.05 -10.03 -16.93
N ASP A 112 33.77 -9.59 -17.97
CA ASP A 112 33.29 -8.53 -18.87
C ASP A 112 31.95 -8.88 -19.54
N GLU A 113 31.69 -10.17 -19.74
CA GLU A 113 30.44 -10.70 -20.29
C GLU A 113 29.28 -10.53 -19.32
N GLU A 114 29.48 -10.86 -18.04
CA GLU A 114 28.46 -10.70 -16.99
C GLU A 114 28.10 -9.22 -16.78
N ILE A 115 29.10 -8.33 -16.83
CA ILE A 115 28.91 -6.88 -16.76
C ILE A 115 28.08 -6.39 -17.95
N LYS A 116 28.39 -6.85 -19.15
CA LYS A 116 27.68 -6.46 -20.38
C LYS A 116 26.24 -6.98 -20.40
N GLU A 117 26.01 -8.20 -19.93
CA GLU A 117 24.67 -8.77 -19.80
C GLU A 117 23.85 -7.99 -18.77
N PHE A 118 24.44 -7.71 -17.60
CA PHE A 118 23.78 -6.93 -16.56
C PHE A 118 23.45 -5.50 -17.01
N ARG A 119 24.38 -4.83 -17.70
CA ARG A 119 24.12 -3.51 -18.30
C ARG A 119 22.97 -3.55 -19.30
N THR A 120 22.91 -4.59 -20.13
CA THR A 120 21.82 -4.78 -21.10
C THR A 120 20.49 -5.02 -20.40
N PHE A 121 20.49 -5.78 -19.31
CA PHE A 121 19.33 -5.98 -18.46
C PHE A 121 18.84 -4.67 -17.84
N LEU A 122 19.73 -3.84 -17.29
CA LEU A 122 19.40 -2.53 -16.74
C LEU A 122 18.83 -1.57 -17.80
N MET A 123 19.45 -1.48 -18.98
CA MET A 123 18.94 -0.65 -20.07
C MET A 123 17.53 -1.07 -20.52
N LYS A 124 17.22 -2.38 -20.49
CA LYS A 124 15.86 -2.88 -20.77
C LYS A 124 14.84 -2.43 -19.72
N ILE A 125 15.25 -2.26 -18.46
CA ILE A 125 14.39 -1.73 -17.39
C ILE A 125 14.19 -0.22 -17.58
N GLU A 126 15.25 0.54 -17.82
CA GLU A 126 15.19 2.00 -18.00
C GLU A 126 14.40 2.42 -19.25
N SER A 127 14.42 1.59 -20.30
CA SER A 127 13.69 1.84 -21.56
C SER A 127 12.17 1.57 -21.50
N LYS A 128 11.63 1.12 -20.35
CA LYS A 128 10.22 0.76 -20.15
C LYS A 128 9.46 1.78 -19.30
#